data_AF-A0A962ADP8-F1
#
_entry.id   AF-A0A962ADP8-F1
#
_cell.length_a   1.000
_cell.length_b   1.000
_cell.length_c   1.000
_cell.angle_alpha   90.00
_cell.angle_beta   90.00
_cell.angle_gamma   90.00
#
_symmetry.space_group_name_H-M   'P 1'
#
loop_
_entity.id
_entity.type
_entity.pdbx_description
1 polymer ?
#
loop_
_entity_poly.entity_id
_entity_poly.type
_entity_poly.pdbx_seq_one_letter_code
_entity_poly.pdbx_strand_id
1 'polypeptide(L)'
;AIPINRRAAGGVVGASVGAFRDNEKLILLIAPEGTRSNAEEWKRGFHLIAASAGVPILPAAIDYVRKRITFCPPVYTTDDYESDLARILEFYRLYGSPRHPERASAPICRVLGLPIKTTTPQPTA
;
A
#
# COMPACT_ATOMS: atom_id res chain seq x y z
N ALA A 1 -11.56 5.38 14.84
CA ALA A 1 -10.64 5.80 13.76
C ALA A 1 -9.78 6.94 14.28
N ILE A 2 -8.45 6.90 14.12
CA ILE A 2 -7.57 8.00 14.51
C ILE A 2 -7.52 9.01 13.35
N PRO A 3 -7.96 10.27 13.56
CA PRO A 3 -7.91 11.28 12.51
C PRO A 3 -6.46 11.65 12.23
N ILE A 4 -6.00 11.45 10.99
CA ILE A 4 -4.68 11.92 10.57
C ILE A 4 -4.77 13.37 10.12
N ASN A 5 -4.14 14.26 10.89
CA ASN A 5 -3.98 15.66 10.51
C ASN A 5 -2.87 15.79 9.46
N ARG A 6 -3.28 15.93 8.18
CA ARG A 6 -2.35 16.08 7.05
C ARG A 6 -1.57 17.40 7.06
N ARG A 7 -1.94 18.36 7.90
CA ARG A 7 -1.32 19.70 8.02
C ARG A 7 -0.33 19.81 9.18
N ALA A 8 -0.16 18.76 9.99
CA ALA A 8 0.76 18.77 11.11
C ALA A 8 2.23 18.82 10.65
N ALA A 9 3.11 19.41 11.47
CA ALA A 9 4.55 19.36 11.25
C ALA A 9 5.00 17.87 11.24
N GLY A 10 5.52 17.39 10.10
CA GLY A 10 5.85 15.98 9.86
C GLY A 10 4.85 15.20 8.97
N GLY A 11 3.75 15.83 8.56
CA GLY A 11 2.78 15.28 7.61
C GLY A 11 2.12 13.98 8.07
N VAL A 12 1.58 13.21 7.11
CA VAL A 12 0.87 11.95 7.38
C VAL A 12 1.78 10.89 8.00
N VAL A 13 3.05 10.83 7.59
CA VAL A 13 4.02 9.85 8.09
C VAL A 13 4.32 10.10 9.56
N GLY A 14 4.73 11.32 9.93
CA GLY A 14 5.05 11.67 11.31
C GLY A 14 3.86 11.47 12.25
N ALA A 15 2.66 11.88 11.84
CA ALA A 15 1.44 11.67 12.60
C ALA A 15 1.13 10.16 12.83
N SER A 16 1.38 9.32 11.82
CA SER A 16 1.17 7.86 11.93
C SER A 16 2.18 7.22 12.87
N VAL A 17 3.46 7.62 12.79
CA VAL A 17 4.51 7.13 13.69
C VAL A 17 4.22 7.54 15.14
N GLY A 18 3.78 8.78 15.37
CA GLY A 18 3.33 9.23 16.69
C GLY A 18 2.18 8.38 17.22
N ALA A 19 1.16 8.11 16.39
CA ALA A 19 0.04 7.26 16.79
C ALA A 19 0.49 5.84 17.20
N PHE A 20 1.47 5.24 16.53
CA PHE A 20 2.03 3.94 16.94
C PHE A 20 2.82 4.01 18.26
N ARG A 21 3.44 5.14 18.58
CA ARG A 21 4.14 5.33 19.87
C ARG A 21 3.17 5.53 21.03
N ASP A 22 2.08 6.26 20.78
CA ASP A 22 1.11 6.64 21.82
C ASP A 22 0.08 5.55 22.13
N ASN A 23 0.04 4.47 21.34
CA ASN A 23 -0.95 3.40 21.47
C ASN A 23 -0.26 2.03 21.50
N GLU A 24 -0.41 1.30 22.60
CA GLU A 24 0.12 -0.06 22.76
C GLU A 24 -0.43 -1.04 21.70
N LYS A 25 -1.68 -0.83 21.27
CA LYS A 25 -2.37 -1.67 20.27
C LYS A 25 -2.99 -0.78 19.20
N LEU A 26 -2.40 -0.81 18.01
CA LEU A 26 -2.88 -0.05 16.86
C LEU A 26 -2.76 -0.87 15.57
N ILE A 27 -3.81 -0.83 14.75
CA ILE A 27 -3.77 -1.29 13.36
C ILE A 27 -4.06 -0.10 12.47
N LEU A 28 -3.15 0.17 11.52
CA LEU A 28 -3.29 1.22 10.52
C LEU A 28 -3.44 0.58 9.14
N LEU A 29 -4.60 0.76 8.51
CA LEU A 29 -4.86 0.27 7.16
C LEU A 29 -4.51 1.35 6.14
N ILE A 30 -3.62 1.04 5.20
CA ILE A 30 -3.17 1.95 4.15
C ILE A 30 -3.32 1.25 2.79
N ALA A 31 -3.98 1.94 1.86
CA ALA A 31 -3.91 1.64 0.43
C ALA A 31 -2.67 2.36 -0.16
N PRO A 32 -1.58 1.63 -0.49
CA PRO A 32 -0.30 2.21 -0.89
C PRO A 32 -0.38 2.99 -2.21
N GLU A 33 -1.34 2.67 -3.08
CA GLU A 33 -1.61 3.38 -4.33
C GLU A 33 -2.05 4.85 -4.10
N GLY A 34 -2.67 5.14 -2.96
CA GLY A 34 -3.04 6.50 -2.53
C GLY A 34 -4.10 7.22 -3.38
N THR A 35 -4.53 6.66 -4.50
CA THR A 35 -5.63 7.14 -5.36
C THR A 35 -6.65 6.02 -5.57
N ARG A 36 -7.87 6.38 -5.98
CA ARG A 36 -8.95 5.40 -6.20
C ARG A 36 -8.84 4.64 -7.54
N SER A 37 -7.89 4.98 -8.42
CA SER A 37 -7.70 4.30 -9.72
C SER A 37 -6.34 4.64 -10.36
N ASN A 38 -5.74 3.65 -11.05
CA ASN A 38 -4.65 3.80 -12.02
C ASN A 38 -3.40 4.55 -11.49
N ALA A 39 -3.02 4.31 -10.23
CA ALA A 39 -1.76 4.84 -9.72
C ALA A 39 -0.58 4.23 -10.50
N GLU A 40 0.28 5.08 -11.07
CA GLU A 40 1.49 4.65 -11.80
C GLU A 40 2.50 3.97 -10.86
N GLU A 41 2.57 4.47 -9.62
CA GLU A 41 3.43 3.92 -8.57
C GLU A 41 2.72 3.91 -7.22
N TRP A 42 3.22 3.07 -6.32
CA TRP A 42 2.82 3.09 -4.93
C TRP A 42 3.62 4.14 -4.16
N LYS A 43 2.93 4.88 -3.30
CA LYS A 43 3.56 5.86 -2.42
C LYS A 43 4.37 5.13 -1.35
N ARG A 44 5.58 5.61 -1.07
CA ARG A 44 6.50 5.02 -0.07
C ARG A 44 6.07 5.21 1.39
N GLY A 45 5.03 5.99 1.64
CA GLY A 45 4.62 6.39 2.99
C GLY A 45 4.31 5.23 3.93
N PHE A 46 3.69 4.15 3.44
CA PHE A 46 3.41 2.97 4.28
C PHE A 46 4.69 2.29 4.77
N HIS A 47 5.71 2.21 3.92
CA HIS A 47 7.00 1.62 4.24
C HIS A 47 7.78 2.48 5.22
N LEU A 48 7.82 3.81 4.98
CA LEU A 48 8.46 4.75 5.92
C LEU A 48 7.81 4.75 7.30
N ILE A 49 6.47 4.63 7.38
CA ILE A 49 5.76 4.52 8.67
C ILE A 49 6.18 3.24 9.40
N ALA A 50 6.15 2.10 8.72
CA ALA A 50 6.52 0.81 9.30
C ALA A 50 7.97 0.81 9.82
N ALA A 51 8.92 1.25 8.99
CA ALA A 51 10.33 1.35 9.35
C ALA A 51 10.55 2.29 10.54
N SER A 52 9.94 3.49 10.52
CA SER A 52 10.12 4.51 11.57
C SER A 52 9.44 4.15 12.90
N ALA A 53 8.35 3.39 12.85
CA ALA A 53 7.63 2.93 14.03
C ALA A 53 8.14 1.58 14.56
N GLY A 54 9.01 0.88 13.81
CA GLY A 54 9.51 -0.44 14.19
C GLY A 54 8.43 -1.53 14.16
N VAL A 55 7.39 -1.36 13.34
CA VAL A 55 6.26 -2.29 13.24
C VAL A 55 6.27 -2.98 11.88
N PRO A 56 5.80 -4.23 11.78
CA PRO A 56 5.76 -4.92 10.49
C PRO A 56 4.60 -4.43 9.62
N ILE A 57 4.76 -4.61 8.32
CA ILE A 57 3.68 -4.47 7.34
C ILE A 57 2.96 -5.82 7.26
N LEU A 58 1.62 -5.81 7.28
CA LEU A 58 0.81 -7.01 7.05
C LEU A 58 0.08 -6.89 5.71
N PRO A 59 0.63 -7.42 4.59
CA PRO A 59 -0.05 -7.44 3.32
C PRO A 59 -1.36 -8.24 3.37
N ALA A 60 -2.42 -7.69 2.78
CA ALA A 60 -3.72 -8.34 2.67
C ALA A 60 -4.17 -8.35 1.20
N ALA A 61 -4.24 -9.53 0.60
CA ALA A 61 -4.66 -9.73 -0.78
C ALA A 61 -6.12 -10.14 -0.83
N ILE A 62 -6.89 -9.53 -1.72
CA ILE A 62 -8.29 -9.85 -1.97
C ILE A 62 -8.38 -10.58 -3.30
N ASP A 63 -8.93 -11.80 -3.27
CA ASP A 63 -9.25 -12.60 -4.45
C ASP A 63 -10.76 -12.55 -4.67
N TYR A 64 -11.20 -11.73 -5.65
CA TYR A 64 -12.61 -11.58 -5.99
C TYR A 64 -13.19 -12.76 -6.78
N VAL A 65 -12.36 -13.57 -7.42
CA VAL A 65 -12.78 -14.79 -8.13
C VAL A 65 -13.15 -15.86 -7.11
N ARG A 66 -12.27 -16.10 -6.14
CA ARG A 66 -12.46 -17.13 -5.09
C ARG A 66 -13.20 -16.63 -3.85
N LYS A 67 -13.50 -15.33 -3.76
CA LYS A 67 -14.13 -14.68 -2.59
C LYS A 67 -13.34 -14.90 -1.31
N ARG A 68 -12.02 -14.72 -1.38
CA ARG A 68 -11.10 -14.93 -0.25
C ARG A 68 -10.27 -13.69 0.03
N ILE A 69 -9.97 -13.50 1.31
CA ILE A 69 -8.94 -12.57 1.76
C ILE A 69 -7.81 -13.42 2.34
N THR A 70 -6.59 -13.15 1.89
CA THR A 70 -5.38 -13.81 2.40
C THR A 70 -4.52 -12.76 3.06
N PHE A 71 -4.02 -13.05 4.26
CA PHE A 71 -3.01 -12.25 4.94
C PHE A 71 -1.66 -12.94 4.79
N CYS A 72 -0.64 -12.19 4.38
CA CYS A 72 0.73 -12.67 4.33
C CYS A 72 1.32 -12.75 5.74
N PRO A 73 2.38 -13.55 6.00
CA PRO A 73 3.23 -13.31 7.15
C PRO A 73 3.67 -11.84 7.25
N PRO A 74 3.86 -11.32 8.47
CA PRO A 74 4.35 -9.95 8.67
C PRO A 74 5.68 -9.73 7.95
N VAL A 75 5.78 -8.62 7.22
CA VAL A 75 6.99 -8.19 6.51
C VAL A 75 7.64 -7.08 7.33
N TYR A 76 8.82 -7.35 7.88
CA TYR A 76 9.66 -6.33 8.47
C TYR A 76 10.44 -5.62 7.37
N THR A 77 10.39 -4.29 7.38
CA THR A 77 11.09 -3.47 6.40
C THR A 77 12.59 -3.54 6.59
N THR A 78 13.32 -3.49 5.49
CA THR A 78 14.76 -3.32 5.40
C THR A 78 15.08 -1.92 4.85
N ASP A 79 16.36 -1.59 4.74
CA ASP A 79 16.81 -0.37 4.08
C ASP A 79 16.67 -0.45 2.54
N ASP A 80 16.36 -1.62 1.99
CA ASP A 80 16.09 -1.83 0.56
C ASP A 80 14.58 -1.86 0.29
N TYR A 81 14.03 -0.67 0.04
CA TYR A 81 12.62 -0.49 -0.30
C TYR A 81 12.17 -1.30 -1.52
N GLU A 82 13.01 -1.40 -2.56
CA GLU A 82 12.61 -2.07 -3.80
C GLU A 82 12.50 -3.59 -3.59
N SER A 83 13.42 -4.16 -2.82
CA SER A 83 13.38 -5.57 -2.42
C SER A 83 12.16 -5.88 -1.55
N ASP A 84 11.85 -5.02 -0.58
CA ASP A 84 10.65 -5.18 0.24
C ASP A 84 9.37 -5.04 -0.57
N LEU A 85 9.30 -4.05 -1.46
CA LEU A 85 8.17 -3.85 -2.35
C LEU A 85 7.99 -5.06 -3.28
N ALA A 86 9.06 -5.60 -3.83
CA ALA A 86 9.01 -6.80 -4.68
C ALA A 86 8.43 -8.00 -3.92
N ARG A 87 8.85 -8.23 -2.66
CA ARG A 87 8.28 -9.29 -1.80
C ARG A 87 6.78 -9.08 -1.56
N ILE A 88 6.37 -7.84 -1.29
CA ILE A 88 4.96 -7.50 -1.07
C ILE A 88 4.15 -7.70 -2.34
N LEU A 89 4.64 -7.25 -3.50
CA LEU A 89 3.95 -7.40 -4.78
C LEU A 89 3.88 -8.84 -5.24
N GLU A 90 4.90 -9.66 -4.96
CA GLU A 90 4.88 -11.11 -5.21
C GLU A 90 3.75 -11.79 -4.43
N PHE A 91 3.48 -11.36 -3.19
CA PHE A 91 2.32 -11.83 -2.45
C PHE A 91 1.00 -11.48 -3.16
N TYR A 92 0.86 -10.25 -3.65
CA TYR A 92 -0.33 -9.88 -4.44
C TYR A 92 -0.44 -10.67 -5.75
N ARG A 93 0.69 -11.05 -6.37
CA ARG A 93 0.70 -11.93 -7.54
C ARG A 93 0.11 -13.30 -7.25
N LEU A 94 0.48 -13.88 -6.11
CA LEU A 94 0.09 -15.24 -5.74
C LEU A 94 -1.37 -15.33 -5.25
N TYR A 95 -1.85 -14.29 -4.56
CA TYR A 95 -3.11 -14.36 -3.83
C TYR A 95 -4.16 -13.30 -4.22
N GLY A 96 -3.81 -12.35 -5.08
CA GLY A 96 -4.68 -11.26 -5.48
C GLY A 96 -5.45 -11.54 -6.79
N SER A 97 -6.72 -11.16 -6.81
CA SER A 97 -7.50 -11.09 -8.05
C SER A 97 -8.45 -9.88 -7.98
N PRO A 98 -8.13 -8.76 -8.64
CA PRO A 98 -8.90 -7.53 -8.53
C PRO A 98 -10.28 -7.67 -9.17
N ARG A 99 -11.31 -7.09 -8.53
CA ARG A 99 -12.68 -7.02 -9.10
C ARG A 99 -12.73 -6.20 -10.40
N HIS A 100 -11.90 -5.15 -10.45
CA HIS A 100 -11.84 -4.17 -11.54
C HIS A 100 -10.39 -4.05 -12.02
N PRO A 101 -9.91 -4.99 -12.86
CA PRO A 101 -8.55 -4.98 -13.39
C PRO A 101 -8.17 -3.66 -14.07
N GLU A 102 -9.13 -3.01 -14.72
CA GLU A 102 -8.96 -1.74 -15.44
C GLU A 102 -8.74 -0.51 -14.55
N ARG A 103 -8.88 -0.68 -13.23
CA ARG A 103 -8.65 0.37 -12.22
C ARG A 103 -7.44 0.09 -11.34
N ALA A 104 -6.83 -1.09 -11.48
CA ALA A 104 -5.71 -1.49 -10.65
C ALA A 104 -4.50 -0.57 -10.88
N SER A 105 -3.72 -0.37 -9.82
CA SER A 105 -2.46 0.36 -9.92
C SER A 105 -1.47 -0.38 -10.83
N ALA A 106 -0.59 0.37 -11.51
CA ALA A 106 0.38 -0.22 -12.43
C ALA A 106 1.32 -1.26 -11.77
N PRO A 107 1.75 -1.13 -10.49
CA PRO A 107 2.49 -2.20 -9.81
C PRO A 107 1.72 -3.52 -9.73
N ILE A 108 0.41 -3.47 -9.43
CA ILE A 108 -0.45 -4.66 -9.41
C ILE A 108 -0.65 -5.21 -10.81
N CYS A 109 -0.89 -4.35 -11.80
CA CYS A 109 -1.04 -4.80 -13.18
C CYS A 109 0.23 -5.51 -13.69
N ARG A 110 1.42 -4.97 -13.40
CA ARG A 110 2.70 -5.58 -13.78
C ARG A 110 2.84 -7.00 -13.24
N VAL A 111 2.59 -7.21 -11.95
CA VAL A 111 2.78 -8.54 -11.36
C VAL A 111 1.70 -9.53 -11.77
N LEU A 112 0.47 -9.07 -12.02
CA LEU A 112 -0.63 -9.92 -12.47
C LEU A 112 -0.69 -10.13 -14.00
N GLY A 113 0.21 -9.50 -14.77
CA GLY A 113 0.19 -9.57 -16.23
C GLY A 113 -1.04 -8.90 -16.86
N LEU A 114 -1.61 -7.90 -16.18
CA LEU A 114 -2.78 -7.16 -16.65
C LEU A 114 -2.36 -5.94 -17.49
N PRO A 115 -3.20 -5.48 -18.44
CA PRO A 115 -2.93 -4.27 -19.20
C PRO A 115 -2.88 -3.05 -18.28
N ILE A 116 -1.87 -2.19 -18.49
CA ILE A 116 -1.70 -0.93 -17.75
C ILE A 116 -2.36 0.19 -18.56
N LYS A 117 -3.32 0.91 -17.96
CA LYS A 117 -3.82 2.16 -18.52
C LYS A 117 -2.96 3.31 -18.00
N THR A 118 -2.11 3.87 -18.85
CA THR A 118 -1.47 5.15 -18.58
C THR A 118 -2.53 6.24 -18.59
N THR A 119 -2.72 6.91 -17.47
CA THR A 119 -3.59 8.09 -17.43
C THR A 119 -2.75 9.25 -17.95
N THR A 120 -2.88 9.60 -19.24
CA THR A 120 -2.32 10.86 -19.74
C THR A 120 -2.83 11.98 -18.82
N PRO A 121 -1.96 12.82 -18.22
CA PRO A 121 -2.43 13.94 -17.42
C PRO A 121 -3.30 14.80 -18.33
N GLN A 122 -4.58 14.95 -17.98
CA GLN A 122 -5.44 15.91 -18.67
C GLN A 122 -4.80 17.30 -18.45
N PRO A 123 -4.51 18.06 -19.53
CA PRO A 123 -4.08 19.43 -19.35
C PRO A 123 -5.20 20.17 -18.62
N THR A 124 -4.86 20.79 -17.49
CA THR A 124 -5.70 21.80 -16.84
C THR A 124 -6.02 22.87 -17.88
N ALA A 125 -7.31 22.97 -18.23
CA ALA A 125 -7.86 24.05 -19.04
C ALA A 125 -7.80 25.38 -18.29
#